data_AF-A0A1M6ADM7-F1
#
_entry.id   AF-A0A1M6ADM7-F1
#
_cell.length_a   1.000
_cell.length_b   1.000
_cell.length_c   1.000
_cell.angle_alpha   90.00
_cell.angle_beta   90.00
_cell.angle_gamma   90.00
#
_symmetry.space_group_name_H-M   'P 1'
#
loop_
_entity.id
_entity.type
_entity.pdbx_description
1 polymer ?
#
loop_
_entity_poly.entity_id
_entity_poly.type
_entity_poly.pdbx_seq_one_letter_code
_entity_poly.pdbx_strand_id
1 'polypeptide(L)'
;MGCITFVLLVLNIIALVAIDIMFWAESAASGLAGVFGIIAFFIGYALSVEVTIAPRDFWVNSAFGIFIKKLGVANMTAFAVWFIGNLIIG
;
A
#
# COMPACT_ATOMS: atom_id res chain seq x y z
N MET A 1 19.44 -7.12 6.97
CA MET A 1 17.96 -7.08 6.96
C MET A 1 17.40 -5.76 6.43
N GLY A 2 17.86 -4.60 6.90
CA GLY A 2 17.35 -3.29 6.45
C GLY A 2 17.41 -3.05 4.93
N CYS A 3 18.49 -3.48 4.26
CA CYS A 3 18.62 -3.31 2.81
C CYS A 3 17.58 -4.12 2.01
N ILE A 4 17.25 -5.34 2.46
CA ILE A 4 16.28 -6.21 1.76
C ILE A 4 14.87 -5.66 1.93
N THR A 5 14.49 -5.28 3.15
CA THR A 5 13.17 -4.67 3.41
C THR A 5 13.01 -3.34 2.68
N PHE A 6 14.08 -2.55 2.59
CA PHE A 6 14.08 -1.32 1.82
C PHE A 6 13.88 -1.58 0.32
N VAL A 7 14.64 -2.51 -0.27
CA VAL A 7 14.49 -2.90 -1.68
C VAL A 7 13.08 -3.39 -1.98
N LEU A 8 12.50 -4.23 -1.12
CA LEU A 8 11.12 -4.71 -1.29
C LEU A 8 10.09 -3.58 -1.21
N LEU A 9 10.26 -2.64 -0.28
CA LEU A 9 9.39 -1.47 -0.18
C LEU A 9 9.46 -0.61 -1.45
N VAL A 10 10.67 -0.33 -1.93
CA VAL A 10 10.88 0.45 -3.16
C VAL A 10 10.29 -0.25 -4.37
N LEU A 11 10.49 -1.57 -4.52
CA LEU A 11 9.88 -2.36 -5.59
C LEU A 11 8.36 -2.32 -5.55
N ASN A 12 7.77 -2.35 -4.35
CA ASN A 12 6.32 -2.27 -4.17
C ASN A 12 5.78 -0.88 -4.57
N ILE A 13 6.49 0.19 -4.21
CA ILE A 13 6.14 1.55 -4.65
C ILE A 13 6.25 1.68 -6.18
N ILE A 14 7.33 1.17 -6.78
CA ILE A 14 7.49 1.17 -8.25
C ILE A 14 6.33 0.42 -8.92
N ALA A 15 5.92 -0.73 -8.38
CA ALA A 15 4.80 -1.49 -8.90
C ALA A 15 3.48 -0.70 -8.82
N LEU A 16 3.20 -0.02 -7.70
CA LEU A 16 2.01 0.83 -7.56
C LEU A 16 2.01 1.98 -8.57
N VAL A 17 3.14 2.66 -8.75
CA VAL A 17 3.27 3.75 -9.74
C VAL A 17 3.08 3.21 -11.17
N ALA A 18 3.65 2.05 -11.48
CA ALA A 18 3.48 1.43 -12.79
C ALA A 18 2.01 1.07 -13.06
N ILE A 19 1.30 0.55 -12.06
CA ILE A 19 -0.13 0.26 -12.15
C ILE A 19 -0.94 1.55 -12.35
N ASP A 20 -0.64 2.62 -11.62
CA ASP A 20 -1.32 3.91 -11.78
C ASP A 20 -1.17 4.45 -13.21
N ILE A 21 0.02 4.40 -13.79
CA ILE A 21 0.26 4.77 -15.20
C ILE A 21 -0.67 3.98 -16.15
N MET A 22 -0.93 2.70 -15.87
CA MET A 22 -1.87 1.90 -16.67
C MET A 22 -3.32 2.36 -16.48
N PHE A 23 -3.72 2.79 -15.28
CA PHE A 23 -5.04 3.36 -15.03
C PHE A 23 -5.28 4.68 -15.76
N TRP A 24 -4.25 5.52 -15.91
CA TRP A 24 -4.33 6.73 -16.74
C TRP A 24 -4.61 6.44 -18.22
N ALA A 25 -4.24 5.26 -18.72
CA ALA A 25 -4.56 4.85 -20.08
C ALA A 25 -6.03 4.39 -20.24
N GLU A 26 -6.68 4.01 -19.14
CA GLU A 26 -8.09 3.62 -19.11
C GLU A 26 -9.00 4.85 -19.04
N SER A 27 -8.82 5.68 -18.00
CA SER A 27 -9.56 6.93 -17.85
C SER A 27 -8.86 7.89 -16.89
N ALA A 28 -9.16 9.19 -17.04
CA ALA A 28 -8.66 10.21 -16.10
C ALA A 28 -9.23 10.01 -14.68
N ALA A 29 -10.45 9.49 -14.55
CA ALA A 29 -11.08 9.18 -13.26
C ALA A 29 -10.34 8.04 -12.54
N SER A 30 -10.04 6.96 -13.26
CA SER A 30 -9.31 5.80 -12.75
C SER A 30 -7.86 6.13 -12.37
N GLY A 31 -7.17 6.95 -13.18
CA GLY A 31 -5.85 7.49 -12.85
C GLY A 31 -5.87 8.39 -11.60
N LEU A 32 -6.85 9.28 -11.46
CA LEU A 32 -6.97 10.11 -10.25
C LEU A 32 -7.25 9.25 -9.00
N ALA A 33 -8.11 8.24 -9.11
CA ALA A 33 -8.37 7.28 -8.04
C ALA A 33 -7.10 6.49 -7.67
N GLY A 34 -6.23 6.20 -8.64
CA GLY A 34 -4.95 5.51 -8.41
C GLY A 34 -3.95 6.38 -7.65
N VAL A 35 -3.88 7.69 -7.94
CA VAL A 35 -3.11 8.65 -7.13
C VAL A 35 -3.58 8.66 -5.68
N PHE A 36 -4.89 8.68 -5.43
CA PHE A 36 -5.42 8.57 -4.06
C PHE A 36 -5.06 7.22 -3.42
N GLY A 37 -5.08 6.13 -4.17
CA GLY A 37 -4.60 4.82 -3.72
C GLY A 37 -3.13 4.85 -3.29
N ILE A 38 -2.24 5.50 -4.05
CA ILE A 38 -0.82 5.65 -3.69
C ILE A 38 -0.65 6.48 -2.41
N ILE A 39 -1.41 7.57 -2.24
CA ILE A 39 -1.37 8.35 -1.00
C ILE A 39 -1.84 7.48 0.19
N ALA A 40 -2.91 6.72 -0.01
CA ALA A 40 -3.45 5.81 0.99
C ALA A 40 -2.48 4.67 1.36
N PHE A 41 -1.65 4.20 0.41
CA PHE A 41 -0.57 3.27 0.68
C PHE A 41 0.39 3.82 1.75
N PHE A 42 0.89 5.05 1.58
CA PHE A 42 1.83 5.65 2.53
C PHE A 42 1.21 5.85 3.90
N ILE A 43 -0.05 6.27 3.96
CA ILE A 43 -0.80 6.41 5.22
C ILE A 43 -0.98 5.05 5.89
N GLY A 44 -1.45 4.05 5.16
CA GLY A 44 -1.64 2.69 5.66
C GLY A 44 -0.33 2.06 6.15
N TYR A 45 0.76 2.30 5.45
CA TYR A 45 2.09 1.84 5.87
C TYR A 45 2.54 2.51 7.18
N ALA A 46 2.38 3.84 7.30
CA ALA A 46 2.75 4.59 8.49
C ALA A 46 1.95 4.17 9.73
N LEU A 47 0.62 4.00 9.58
CA LEU A 47 -0.30 3.68 10.67
C LEU A 47 -0.42 2.17 10.97
N SER A 48 0.16 1.31 10.13
CA SER A 48 0.04 -0.16 10.25
C SER A 48 0.36 -0.71 11.65
N VAL A 49 1.32 -0.13 12.35
CA VAL A 49 1.70 -0.56 13.71
C VAL A 49 0.65 -0.20 14.75
N GLU A 50 0.11 1.01 14.64
CA GLU A 50 -0.77 1.58 15.67
C GLU A 50 -2.21 1.06 15.52
N VAL A 51 -2.62 0.73 14.29
CA VAL A 51 -4.01 0.43 13.97
C VAL A 51 -4.26 -1.06 13.76
N THR A 52 -3.32 -1.79 13.15
CA THR A 52 -3.60 -3.12 12.59
C THR A 52 -2.73 -4.25 13.13
N ILE A 53 -1.56 -3.94 13.72
CA ILE A 53 -0.64 -4.94 14.25
C ILE A 53 -0.76 -4.96 15.78
N ALA A 54 -1.16 -6.11 16.34
CA ALA A 54 -1.30 -6.22 17.78
C ALA A 54 0.07 -6.28 18.47
N PRO A 55 0.23 -5.79 19.71
CA PRO A 55 1.50 -5.88 20.44
C PRO A 55 2.05 -7.30 20.50
N ARG A 56 1.16 -8.32 20.61
CA ARG A 56 1.55 -9.74 20.58
C ARG A 56 2.28 -10.15 19.31
N ASP A 57 1.97 -9.55 18.16
CA ASP A 57 2.57 -9.90 16.88
C ASP A 57 4.08 -9.66 16.87
N PHE A 58 4.56 -8.69 17.66
CA PHE A 58 5.99 -8.42 17.83
C PHE A 58 6.73 -9.53 18.58
N TRP A 59 6.02 -10.33 19.39
CA TRP A 59 6.60 -11.43 20.16
C TRP A 59 6.62 -12.75 19.37
N VAL A 60 5.67 -12.95 18.46
CA VAL A 60 5.52 -14.21 17.71
C VAL A 60 6.09 -14.17 16.30
N ASN A 61 6.31 -12.98 15.73
CA ASN A 61 6.82 -12.83 14.36
C ASN A 61 8.24 -12.26 14.34
N SER A 62 9.01 -12.66 13.32
CA SER A 62 10.28 -12.01 13.03
C SER A 62 10.07 -10.58 12.53
N ALA A 63 11.11 -9.74 12.64
CA ALA A 63 11.08 -8.36 12.11
C ALA A 63 10.69 -8.31 10.61
N PHE A 64 11.10 -9.33 9.83
CA PHE A 64 10.70 -9.45 8.44
C PHE A 64 9.22 -9.83 8.28
N GLY A 65 8.71 -10.75 9.10
CA GLY A 65 7.28 -11.10 9.10
C GLY A 65 6.39 -9.89 9.42
N ILE A 66 6.82 -9.05 10.35
CA ILE A 66 6.13 -7.80 10.69
C ILE A 66 6.16 -6.83 9.50
N PHE A 67 7.31 -6.68 8.83
CA PHE A 67 7.44 -5.87 7.63
C PHE A 67 6.48 -6.31 6.50
N ILE A 68 6.37 -7.62 6.26
CA ILE A 68 5.43 -8.16 5.26
C ILE A 68 3.99 -7.87 5.66
N LYS A 69 3.63 -8.00 6.94
CA LYS A 69 2.30 -7.61 7.43
C LYS A 69 2.01 -6.12 7.18
N LYS A 70 2.98 -5.24 7.43
CA LYS A 70 2.85 -3.80 7.13
C LYS A 70 2.59 -3.54 5.64
N LEU A 71 3.36 -4.18 4.77
CA LEU A 71 3.16 -4.08 3.32
C LEU A 71 1.78 -4.60 2.91
N GLY A 72 1.31 -5.70 3.51
CA GLY A 72 -0.03 -6.22 3.26
C GLY A 72 -1.12 -5.22 3.60
N VAL A 73 -1.06 -4.61 4.79
CA VAL A 73 -2.01 -3.56 5.21
C VAL A 73 -1.96 -2.38 4.24
N ALA A 74 -0.77 -1.87 3.93
CA ALA A 74 -0.60 -0.71 3.06
C ALA A 74 -1.17 -0.95 1.65
N ASN A 75 -0.93 -2.12 1.06
CA ASN A 75 -1.47 -2.48 -0.25
C ASN A 75 -2.99 -2.66 -0.22
N MET A 76 -3.54 -3.23 0.85
CA MET A 76 -4.99 -3.34 1.02
C MET A 76 -5.65 -1.95 1.16
N THR A 77 -5.02 -1.03 1.89
CA THR A 77 -5.51 0.36 2.01
C THR A 77 -5.47 1.06 0.65
N ALA A 78 -4.39 0.90 -0.11
CA ALA A 78 -4.24 1.46 -1.45
C ALA A 78 -5.34 0.96 -2.39
N PHE A 79 -5.55 -0.36 -2.42
CA PHE A 79 -6.59 -1.00 -3.23
C PHE A 79 -7.99 -0.53 -2.84
N ALA A 80 -8.31 -0.50 -1.54
CA ALA A 80 -9.61 -0.07 -1.06
C ALA A 80 -9.92 1.38 -1.46
N VAL A 81 -8.95 2.29 -1.33
CA VAL A 81 -9.13 3.69 -1.70
C VAL A 81 -9.25 3.86 -3.21
N TRP A 82 -8.44 3.18 -4.01
CA TRP A 82 -8.57 3.19 -5.46
C TRP A 82 -9.94 2.66 -5.91
N PHE A 83 -10.39 1.54 -5.34
CA PHE A 83 -11.66 0.90 -5.70
C PHE A 83 -12.85 1.82 -5.37
N ILE A 84 -12.88 2.37 -4.15
CA ILE A 84 -13.93 3.32 -3.73
C ILE A 84 -13.86 4.59 -4.58
N GLY A 85 -12.66 5.11 -4.85
CA GLY A 85 -12.46 6.27 -5.72
C GLY A 85 -13.04 6.06 -7.11
N ASN A 86 -12.80 4.89 -7.71
CA ASN A 86 -13.40 4.53 -9.00
C ASN A 86 -14.92 4.44 -8.95
N LEU A 87 -15.50 3.86 -7.90
CA LEU A 87 -16.96 3.78 -7.76
C LEU A 87 -17.65 5.14 -7.59
N ILE A 88 -16.92 6.16 -7.13
CA ILE A 88 -17.47 7.50 -6.88
C ILE A 88 -17.23 8.43 -8.08
N ILE A 89 -16.07 8.32 -8.73
CA ILE A 89 -15.59 9.28 -9.75
C ILE A 89 -15.77 8.75 -11.18
N GLY A 90 -15.69 7.43 -11.38
CA GLY A 90 -15.84 6.76 -12.67
C GLY A 90 -17.28 6.36 -12.95
#